data_AF-A0A1X7T7X4-F1
#
_entry.id   AF-A0A1X7T7X4-F1
#
_cell.length_a   1.000
_cell.length_b   1.000
_cell.length_c   1.000
_cell.angle_alpha   90.00
_cell.angle_beta   90.00
_cell.angle_gamma   90.00
#
_symmetry.space_group_name_H-M   'P 1'
#
loop_
_entity.id
_entity.type
_entity.pdbx_description
1 polymer ?
#
loop_
_entity_poly.entity_id
_entity_poly.type
_entity_poly.pdbx_seq_one_letter_code
_entity_poly.pdbx_strand_id
1 'polypeptide(L)'
;MIDDRPDISLLIQWLEPLVDWKPFGLCLVGIKEHEILKIEKENVTIEDKKLALYLKWLSVNPKATWRDVIDALTSRNQNKLAQDIKEHIDIDSLSTLSSLSPKTSYSDGDTEIIFFPKEDQTVQDSLDDLQINFSHIMKEVKLAFRGKTVQNSRQSIEISNWVESYLHWEYGTIDNDLDDIFKKIHHNYDFIDCSLIVAMCNEFISDERDLLDELKAYSLKANAFRSSRPITELKQKLRKVYGPFRRQLENMPLICIELQNPWNDVKINGLYILIKKLLPIELRQSIMKCITIESGSVVIKLHILDFTADSLIEYTGGKLQFMCLIGIFSLYINDHPVLQEDENMNFTFELALLEAVTAGNNEVVEFLLQLETINIDHTNEEGKTALMLACERGHEDIVHSLLSAG
;
A
#
# COMPACT_ATOMS: atom_id res chain seq x y z
N MET A 1 18.06 21.61 -19.32
CA MET A 1 17.07 21.98 -20.35
C MET A 1 16.80 20.74 -21.19
N ILE A 2 15.91 19.88 -20.73
CA ILE A 2 15.29 18.88 -21.59
C ILE A 2 13.80 18.91 -21.21
N ASP A 3 13.07 19.74 -21.95
CA ASP A 3 11.62 19.83 -21.87
C ASP A 3 11.09 18.73 -22.79
N ASP A 4 11.15 17.49 -22.29
CA ASP A 4 10.84 16.29 -23.06
C ASP A 4 9.37 16.22 -23.45
N ARG A 5 9.08 15.49 -24.53
CA ARG A 5 7.71 15.27 -24.98
C ARG A 5 6.96 14.43 -23.92
N PRO A 6 5.79 14.88 -23.44
CA PRO A 6 5.01 14.12 -22.47
C PRO A 6 4.59 12.77 -23.05
N ASP A 7 4.86 11.69 -22.30
CA ASP A 7 4.30 10.38 -22.59
C ASP A 7 2.82 10.34 -22.20
N ILE A 8 2.01 9.57 -22.95
CA ILE A 8 0.57 9.49 -22.70
C ILE A 8 0.26 8.91 -21.31
N SER A 9 1.04 7.95 -20.83
CA SER A 9 0.88 7.35 -19.51
C SER A 9 1.19 8.37 -18.42
N LEU A 10 2.21 9.22 -18.62
CA LEU A 10 2.55 10.29 -17.68
C LEU A 10 1.53 11.42 -17.71
N LEU A 11 0.95 11.78 -18.87
CA LEU A 11 -0.13 12.76 -18.95
C LEU A 11 -1.37 12.30 -18.17
N ILE A 12 -1.77 11.04 -18.32
CA ILE A 12 -2.90 10.47 -17.59
C ILE A 12 -2.61 10.49 -16.08
N GLN A 13 -1.40 10.06 -15.70
CA GLN A 13 -1.00 9.96 -14.30
C GLN A 13 -0.86 11.33 -13.62
N TRP A 14 -0.19 12.29 -14.26
CA TRP A 14 0.14 13.57 -13.64
C TRP A 14 -0.99 14.59 -13.75
N LEU A 15 -1.91 14.45 -14.72
CA LEU A 15 -3.10 15.30 -14.86
C LEU A 15 -4.39 14.62 -14.35
N GLU A 16 -4.28 13.47 -13.67
CA GLU A 16 -5.42 12.82 -12.99
C GLU A 16 -6.24 13.82 -12.13
N PRO A 17 -5.63 14.70 -11.30
CA PRO A 17 -6.37 15.62 -10.43
C PRO A 17 -7.16 16.70 -11.16
N LEU A 18 -6.92 16.90 -12.46
CA LEU A 18 -7.53 17.96 -13.25
C LEU A 18 -8.99 17.60 -13.61
N VAL A 19 -9.97 18.00 -12.81
CA VAL A 19 -11.40 17.72 -13.08
C VAL A 19 -11.92 18.51 -14.29
N ASP A 20 -11.51 19.77 -14.42
CA ASP A 20 -11.91 20.69 -15.51
C ASP A 20 -11.07 20.48 -16.77
N TRP A 21 -11.26 19.35 -17.46
CA TRP A 21 -10.47 19.00 -18.65
C TRP A 21 -10.79 19.86 -19.89
N LYS A 22 -12.03 20.38 -20.05
CA LYS A 22 -12.40 21.19 -21.23
C LYS A 22 -11.70 22.56 -21.25
N PRO A 23 -11.76 23.36 -20.17
CA PRO A 23 -11.08 24.64 -20.16
C PRO A 23 -9.55 24.49 -20.24
N PHE A 24 -9.01 23.41 -19.69
CA PHE A 24 -7.60 23.05 -19.86
C PHE A 24 -7.27 22.69 -21.31
N GLY A 25 -8.11 21.87 -21.96
CA GLY A 25 -7.93 21.51 -23.37
C GLY A 25 -7.91 22.72 -24.30
N LEU A 26 -8.65 23.77 -24.00
CA LEU A 26 -8.61 25.04 -24.76
C LEU A 26 -7.31 25.82 -24.57
N CYS A 27 -6.60 25.60 -23.47
CA CYS A 27 -5.29 26.21 -23.19
C CYS A 27 -4.13 25.41 -23.82
N LEU A 28 -4.37 24.18 -24.28
CA LEU A 28 -3.35 23.38 -24.97
C LEU A 28 -3.14 23.88 -26.40
N VAL A 29 -1.88 24.11 -26.76
CA VAL A 29 -1.49 24.60 -28.07
C VAL A 29 -1.98 23.64 -29.17
N GLY A 30 -2.77 24.15 -30.11
CA GLY A 30 -3.25 23.41 -31.28
C GLY A 30 -4.62 22.75 -31.13
N ILE A 31 -5.21 22.71 -29.92
CA ILE A 31 -6.58 22.22 -29.72
C ILE A 31 -7.59 23.33 -30.01
N LYS A 32 -8.63 23.01 -30.77
CA LYS A 32 -9.73 23.93 -31.13
C LYS A 32 -11.01 23.53 -30.41
N GLU A 33 -11.88 24.50 -30.18
CA GLU A 33 -13.16 24.30 -29.48
C GLU A 33 -14.03 23.20 -30.09
N HIS A 34 -14.07 23.08 -31.43
CA HIS A 34 -14.83 22.02 -32.10
C HIS A 34 -14.31 20.60 -31.83
N GLU A 35 -13.01 20.43 -31.54
CA GLU A 35 -12.42 19.14 -31.20
C GLU A 35 -12.83 18.72 -29.78
N ILE A 36 -12.90 19.68 -28.85
CA ILE A 36 -13.37 19.43 -27.48
C ILE A 36 -14.85 19.06 -27.48
N LEU A 37 -15.67 19.75 -28.28
CA LEU A 37 -17.10 19.42 -28.44
C LEU A 37 -17.31 18.03 -29.07
N LYS A 38 -16.40 17.61 -29.97
CA LYS A 38 -16.41 16.27 -30.54
C LYS A 38 -16.06 15.21 -29.50
N ILE A 39 -14.98 15.42 -28.74
CA ILE A 39 -14.56 14.53 -27.65
C ILE A 39 -15.66 14.39 -26.58
N GLU A 40 -16.32 15.50 -26.24
CA GLU A 40 -17.43 15.53 -25.27
C GLU A 40 -18.63 14.67 -25.71
N LYS A 41 -18.88 14.59 -27.03
CA LYS A 41 -20.02 13.86 -27.60
C LYS A 41 -19.70 12.36 -27.82
N GLU A 42 -18.45 12.03 -28.09
CA GLU A 42 -18.02 10.68 -28.45
C GLU A 42 -17.62 9.81 -27.26
N ASN A 43 -17.34 10.42 -26.09
CA ASN A 43 -16.86 9.71 -24.90
C ASN A 43 -17.81 9.90 -23.72
N VAL A 44 -18.03 8.83 -22.95
CA VAL A 44 -19.03 8.83 -21.86
C VAL A 44 -18.40 9.29 -20.53
N THR A 45 -17.24 8.74 -20.17
CA THR A 45 -16.57 9.04 -18.90
C THR A 45 -15.65 10.26 -19.00
N ILE A 46 -15.28 10.87 -17.87
CA ILE A 46 -14.35 12.00 -17.83
C ILE A 46 -12.93 11.54 -18.19
N GLU A 47 -12.60 10.31 -17.81
CA GLU A 47 -11.34 9.62 -18.03
C GLU A 47 -11.12 9.36 -19.52
N ASP A 48 -12.14 8.85 -20.22
CA ASP A 48 -12.09 8.65 -21.68
C ASP A 48 -11.97 10.00 -22.41
N LYS A 49 -12.65 11.05 -21.91
CA LYS A 49 -12.56 12.41 -22.46
C LYS A 49 -11.16 13.00 -22.30
N LYS A 50 -10.53 12.82 -21.13
CA LYS A 50 -9.13 13.24 -20.86
C LYS A 50 -8.16 12.48 -21.76
N LEU A 51 -8.29 11.15 -21.83
CA LEU A 51 -7.46 10.30 -22.68
C LEU A 51 -7.56 10.70 -24.15
N ALA A 52 -8.78 10.88 -24.66
CA ALA A 52 -9.03 11.32 -26.02
C ALA A 52 -8.46 12.72 -26.29
N LEU A 53 -8.55 13.65 -25.33
CA LEU A 53 -7.92 14.96 -25.41
C LEU A 53 -6.39 14.86 -25.52
N TYR A 54 -5.74 14.06 -24.66
CA TYR A 54 -4.28 13.92 -24.65
C TYR A 54 -3.75 13.24 -25.92
N LEU A 55 -4.39 12.15 -26.36
CA LEU A 55 -4.06 11.49 -27.63
C LEU A 55 -4.24 12.44 -28.81
N LYS A 56 -5.33 13.21 -28.83
CA LYS A 56 -5.57 14.20 -29.87
C LYS A 56 -4.53 15.32 -29.85
N TRP A 57 -4.19 15.85 -28.69
CA TRP A 57 -3.18 16.89 -28.53
C TRP A 57 -1.78 16.43 -28.97
N LEU A 58 -1.34 15.25 -28.53
CA LEU A 58 -0.07 14.67 -28.96
C LEU A 58 -0.04 14.35 -30.47
N SER A 59 -1.19 14.08 -31.09
CA SER A 59 -1.28 13.88 -32.55
C SER A 59 -1.18 15.18 -33.35
N VAL A 60 -1.76 16.28 -32.83
CA VAL A 60 -1.78 17.60 -33.49
C VAL A 60 -0.49 18.38 -33.23
N ASN A 61 0.19 18.15 -32.10
CA ASN A 61 1.44 18.79 -31.75
C ASN A 61 2.57 17.76 -31.56
N PRO A 62 3.28 17.36 -32.64
CA PRO A 62 4.39 16.42 -32.57
C PRO A 62 5.60 16.91 -31.75
N LYS A 63 5.68 18.22 -31.49
CA LYS A 63 6.73 18.88 -30.68
C LYS A 63 6.20 19.33 -29.32
N ALA A 64 5.07 18.80 -28.87
CA ALA A 64 4.52 19.09 -27.55
C ALA A 64 5.55 18.85 -26.45
N THR A 65 5.64 19.76 -25.49
CA THR A 65 6.54 19.62 -24.36
C THR A 65 5.81 19.77 -23.02
N TRP A 66 6.44 19.40 -21.92
CA TRP A 66 5.86 19.60 -20.59
C TRP A 66 5.66 21.06 -20.23
N ARG A 67 6.44 21.99 -20.81
CA ARG A 67 6.21 23.43 -20.68
C ARG A 67 4.86 23.85 -21.23
N ASP A 68 4.41 23.28 -22.35
CA ASP A 68 3.08 23.56 -22.90
C ASP A 68 1.97 23.16 -21.90
N VAL A 69 2.18 22.06 -21.16
CA VAL A 69 1.27 21.57 -20.12
C VAL A 69 1.28 22.50 -18.90
N ILE A 70 2.48 22.87 -18.42
CA ILE A 70 2.67 23.75 -17.27
C ILE A 70 2.04 25.13 -17.57
N ASP A 71 2.29 25.70 -18.74
CA ASP A 71 1.76 27.01 -19.15
C ASP A 71 0.22 26.97 -19.25
N ALA A 72 -0.35 25.86 -19.74
CA ALA A 72 -1.79 25.66 -19.79
C ALA A 72 -2.43 25.55 -18.39
N LEU A 73 -1.74 24.90 -17.44
CA LEU A 73 -2.18 24.81 -16.04
C LEU A 73 -2.08 26.14 -15.30
N THR A 74 -0.96 26.86 -15.45
CA THR A 74 -0.74 28.17 -14.83
C THR A 74 -1.74 29.20 -15.34
N SER A 75 -2.09 29.17 -16.64
CA SER A 75 -3.15 30.01 -17.23
C SER A 75 -4.54 29.76 -16.65
N ARG A 76 -4.74 28.63 -15.97
CA ARG A 76 -5.99 28.22 -15.32
C ARG A 76 -5.96 28.34 -13.79
N ASN A 77 -4.96 29.02 -13.22
CA ASN A 77 -4.69 29.09 -11.78
C ASN A 77 -4.50 27.71 -11.11
N GLN A 78 -4.17 26.67 -11.87
CA GLN A 78 -3.81 25.34 -11.34
C GLN A 78 -2.33 25.33 -10.93
N ASN A 79 -1.91 26.34 -10.15
CA ASN A 79 -0.50 26.61 -9.85
C ASN A 79 0.15 25.50 -9.00
N LYS A 80 -0.63 24.83 -8.15
CA LYS A 80 -0.16 23.68 -7.37
C LYS A 80 0.20 22.50 -8.28
N LEU A 81 -0.69 22.14 -9.20
CA LEU A 81 -0.48 21.04 -10.16
C LEU A 81 0.66 21.34 -11.14
N ALA A 82 0.78 22.60 -11.59
CA ALA A 82 1.87 23.06 -12.45
C ALA A 82 3.24 22.96 -11.75
N GLN A 83 3.29 23.32 -10.46
CA GLN A 83 4.51 23.23 -9.64
C GLN A 83 4.89 21.77 -9.36
N ASP A 84 3.91 20.90 -9.10
CA ASP A 84 4.15 19.46 -8.91
C ASP A 84 4.79 18.82 -10.15
N ILE A 85 4.27 19.11 -11.35
CA ILE A 85 4.82 18.60 -12.61
C ILE A 85 6.24 19.12 -12.85
N LYS A 86 6.50 20.38 -12.49
CA LYS A 86 7.84 20.98 -12.63
C LYS A 86 8.87 20.28 -11.73
N GLU A 87 8.51 19.98 -10.49
CA GLU A 87 9.37 19.25 -9.55
C GLU A 87 9.65 17.82 -10.03
N HIS A 88 8.67 17.14 -10.64
CA HIS A 88 8.88 15.82 -11.24
C HIS A 88 9.90 15.83 -12.40
N ILE A 89 9.92 16.87 -13.24
CA ILE A 89 10.84 16.97 -14.39
C ILE A 89 12.27 17.33 -13.95
N ASP A 90 12.42 18.15 -12.93
CA ASP A 90 13.74 18.56 -12.41
C ASP A 90 14.47 17.38 -11.72
N ILE A 91 13.73 16.42 -11.14
CA ILE A 91 14.29 15.21 -10.53
C ILE A 91 14.91 14.27 -11.58
N ASP A 92 14.25 14.05 -12.72
CA ASP A 92 14.78 13.21 -13.81
C ASP A 92 16.01 13.83 -14.47
N SER A 93 16.09 15.16 -14.52
CA SER A 93 17.20 15.92 -15.10
C SER A 93 18.53 15.79 -14.34
N LEU A 94 18.48 15.52 -13.04
CA LEU A 94 19.67 15.39 -12.18
C LEU A 94 20.33 13.99 -12.26
N SER A 95 19.65 13.01 -12.87
CA SER A 95 20.16 11.65 -13.04
C SER A 95 21.22 11.50 -14.15
N THR A 96 21.35 12.49 -15.05
CA THR A 96 22.22 12.41 -16.24
C THR A 96 23.55 13.17 -16.14
N LEU A 97 23.82 13.92 -15.07
CA LEU A 97 25.00 14.79 -14.94
C LEU A 97 25.75 14.59 -13.61
N SER A 98 26.49 13.49 -13.46
CA SER A 98 27.40 13.32 -12.32
C SER A 98 28.75 12.72 -12.72
N SER A 99 29.57 13.53 -13.41
CA SER A 99 31.02 13.34 -13.44
C SER A 99 31.71 14.67 -13.14
N LEU A 100 32.54 14.66 -12.09
CA LEU A 100 33.51 15.66 -11.61
C LEU A 100 33.08 16.45 -10.35
N SER A 101 33.66 16.04 -9.22
CA SER A 101 33.88 16.83 -7.99
C SER A 101 35.26 17.53 -8.06
N PRO A 102 35.75 18.26 -7.02
CA PRO A 102 35.07 19.01 -5.95
C PRO A 102 35.64 20.44 -5.77
N LYS A 103 34.97 21.30 -4.98
CA LYS A 103 35.60 22.22 -3.99
C LYS A 103 34.57 23.01 -3.15
N THR A 104 34.55 22.64 -1.87
CA THR A 104 34.19 23.34 -0.63
C THR A 104 33.76 24.82 -0.67
N SER A 105 32.58 25.11 -0.08
CA SER A 105 32.45 25.95 1.13
C SER A 105 31.00 25.95 1.67
N TYR A 106 30.88 25.64 2.96
CA TYR A 106 29.69 25.57 3.82
C TYR A 106 28.53 26.56 3.57
N SER A 107 27.30 26.04 3.45
CA SER A 107 26.17 26.36 4.34
C SER A 107 24.96 25.46 4.10
N ASP A 108 24.48 24.85 5.18
CA ASP A 108 23.11 24.42 5.49
C ASP A 108 22.42 23.35 4.61
N GLY A 109 22.10 22.22 5.23
CA GLY A 109 21.19 21.19 4.69
C GLY A 109 21.81 20.19 3.71
N ASP A 110 22.90 19.52 4.07
CA ASP A 110 23.41 18.39 3.28
C ASP A 110 22.39 17.24 3.29
N THR A 111 21.66 17.11 2.17
CA THR A 111 21.02 15.86 1.79
C THR A 111 22.14 14.87 1.48
N GLU A 112 22.38 13.91 2.39
CA GLU A 112 23.27 12.79 2.11
C GLU A 112 22.82 12.11 0.82
N ILE A 113 23.66 12.17 -0.22
CA ILE A 113 23.52 11.34 -1.41
C ILE A 113 23.76 9.89 -0.96
N ILE A 114 22.68 9.17 -0.65
CA ILE A 114 22.72 7.75 -0.33
C ILE A 114 23.10 7.02 -1.62
N PHE A 115 24.37 6.60 -1.71
CA PHE A 115 24.80 5.59 -2.66
C PHE A 115 24.23 4.24 -2.20
N PHE A 116 23.25 3.74 -2.95
CA PHE A 116 22.67 2.41 -2.69
C PHE A 116 23.71 1.31 -3.01
N PRO A 117 24.11 0.46 -2.06
CA PRO A 117 24.91 -0.73 -2.35
C PRO A 117 24.19 -1.66 -3.35
N LYS A 118 24.94 -2.49 -4.08
CA LYS A 118 24.39 -3.38 -5.14
C LYS A 118 23.24 -4.30 -4.70
N GLU A 119 23.17 -4.61 -3.40
CA GLU A 119 22.09 -5.40 -2.80
C GLU A 119 20.74 -4.66 -2.89
N ASP A 120 20.75 -3.33 -2.88
CA ASP A 120 19.55 -2.51 -2.94
C ASP A 120 18.90 -2.47 -4.32
N GLN A 121 19.69 -2.59 -5.39
CA GLN A 121 19.19 -2.63 -6.77
C GLN A 121 18.37 -3.90 -7.01
N THR A 122 18.79 -5.04 -6.45
CA THR A 122 18.10 -6.33 -6.69
C THR A 122 16.69 -6.37 -6.10
N VAL A 123 16.47 -5.72 -4.95
CA VAL A 123 15.15 -5.57 -4.32
C VAL A 123 14.25 -4.64 -5.14
N GLN A 124 14.82 -3.57 -5.72
CA GLN A 124 14.09 -2.66 -6.60
C GLN A 124 13.65 -3.36 -7.88
N ASP A 125 14.58 -4.06 -8.54
CA ASP A 125 14.28 -4.83 -9.76
C ASP A 125 13.21 -5.91 -9.48
N SER A 126 13.22 -6.52 -8.29
CA SER A 126 12.19 -7.48 -7.86
C SER A 126 10.82 -6.84 -7.62
N LEU A 127 10.78 -5.64 -7.02
CA LEU A 127 9.54 -4.89 -6.81
C LEU A 127 8.94 -4.41 -8.13
N ASP A 128 9.78 -3.88 -9.01
CA ASP A 128 9.37 -3.41 -10.33
C ASP A 128 8.88 -4.58 -11.20
N ASP A 129 9.56 -5.73 -11.16
CA ASP A 129 9.11 -6.96 -11.83
C ASP A 129 7.77 -7.46 -11.29
N LEU A 130 7.59 -7.49 -9.96
CA LEU A 130 6.29 -7.85 -9.36
C LEU A 130 5.19 -6.88 -9.79
N GLN A 131 5.44 -5.57 -9.76
CA GLN A 131 4.47 -4.56 -10.15
C GLN A 131 4.06 -4.67 -11.63
N ILE A 132 5.03 -4.85 -12.52
CA ILE A 132 4.78 -5.03 -13.96
C ILE A 132 3.98 -6.31 -14.20
N ASN A 133 4.42 -7.43 -13.63
CA ASN A 133 3.75 -8.72 -13.77
C ASN A 133 2.31 -8.67 -13.23
N PHE A 134 2.10 -8.02 -12.09
CA PHE A 134 0.76 -7.83 -11.54
C PHE A 134 -0.14 -7.01 -12.45
N SER A 135 0.37 -5.92 -13.03
CA SER A 135 -0.41 -5.08 -13.94
C SER A 135 -0.91 -5.86 -15.16
N HIS A 136 -0.07 -6.76 -15.68
CA HIS A 136 -0.42 -7.65 -16.78
C HIS A 136 -1.49 -8.66 -16.36
N ILE A 137 -1.25 -9.42 -15.28
CA ILE A 137 -2.21 -10.42 -14.79
C ILE A 137 -3.55 -9.78 -14.44
N MET A 138 -3.55 -8.62 -13.79
CA MET A 138 -4.77 -7.93 -13.39
C MET A 138 -5.59 -7.46 -14.60
N LYS A 139 -4.94 -7.10 -15.71
CA LYS A 139 -5.62 -6.78 -16.96
C LYS A 139 -6.36 -8.01 -17.50
N GLU A 140 -5.70 -9.16 -17.54
CA GLU A 140 -6.31 -10.42 -18.00
C GLU A 140 -7.44 -10.89 -17.08
N VAL A 141 -7.27 -10.76 -15.76
CA VAL A 141 -8.34 -11.01 -14.78
C VAL A 141 -9.56 -10.14 -15.06
N LYS A 142 -9.39 -8.82 -15.23
CA LYS A 142 -10.50 -7.91 -15.54
C LYS A 142 -11.19 -8.27 -16.87
N LEU A 143 -10.43 -8.69 -17.88
CA LEU A 143 -10.99 -9.14 -19.16
C LEU A 143 -11.82 -10.41 -19.00
N ALA A 144 -11.33 -11.39 -18.23
CA ALA A 144 -12.04 -12.63 -17.97
C ALA A 144 -13.35 -12.39 -17.21
N PHE A 145 -13.35 -11.52 -16.18
CA PHE A 145 -14.57 -11.11 -15.48
C PHE A 145 -15.58 -10.41 -16.41
N ARG A 146 -15.11 -9.48 -17.25
CA ARG A 146 -15.98 -8.81 -18.23
C ARG A 146 -16.61 -9.81 -19.20
N GLY A 147 -15.82 -10.78 -19.70
CA GLY A 147 -16.30 -11.85 -20.56
C GLY A 147 -17.44 -12.65 -19.94
N LYS A 148 -17.31 -13.01 -18.65
CA LYS A 148 -18.33 -13.72 -17.88
C LYS A 148 -19.62 -12.92 -17.71
N THR A 149 -19.52 -11.65 -17.35
CA THR A 149 -20.71 -10.80 -17.15
C THR A 149 -21.46 -10.47 -18.43
N VAL A 150 -20.78 -10.45 -19.58
CA VAL A 150 -21.44 -10.30 -20.89
C VAL A 150 -22.27 -11.54 -21.23
N GLN A 151 -21.84 -12.72 -20.78
CA GLN A 151 -22.57 -13.98 -21.00
C GLN A 151 -23.74 -14.17 -20.03
N ASN A 152 -23.65 -13.61 -18.81
CA ASN A 152 -24.68 -13.75 -17.78
C ASN A 152 -24.84 -12.46 -16.96
N SER A 153 -25.92 -11.72 -17.19
CA SER A 153 -26.22 -10.47 -16.49
C SER A 153 -26.47 -10.64 -15.00
N ARG A 154 -26.74 -11.86 -14.51
CA ARG A 154 -26.90 -12.14 -13.08
C ARG A 154 -25.58 -12.32 -12.35
N GLN A 155 -24.50 -12.54 -13.08
CA GLN A 155 -23.20 -12.88 -12.49
C GLN A 155 -22.55 -11.69 -11.79
N SER A 156 -22.80 -10.45 -12.23
CA SER A 156 -22.31 -9.27 -11.50
C SER A 156 -22.96 -9.15 -10.11
N ILE A 157 -24.25 -9.49 -9.98
CA ILE A 157 -24.96 -9.52 -8.69
C ILE A 157 -24.37 -10.60 -7.77
N GLU A 158 -24.07 -11.78 -8.31
CA GLU A 158 -23.44 -12.86 -7.56
C GLU A 158 -22.03 -12.47 -7.08
N ILE A 159 -21.25 -11.77 -7.92
CA ILE A 159 -19.93 -11.23 -7.55
C ILE A 159 -20.08 -10.17 -6.45
N SER A 160 -20.98 -9.19 -6.59
CA SER A 160 -21.20 -8.17 -5.56
C SER A 160 -21.57 -8.81 -4.22
N ASN A 161 -22.55 -9.71 -4.21
CA ASN A 161 -22.99 -10.40 -2.99
C ASN A 161 -21.86 -11.23 -2.36
N TRP A 162 -21.04 -11.89 -3.18
CA TRP A 162 -19.90 -12.66 -2.69
C TRP A 162 -18.84 -11.75 -2.10
N VAL A 163 -18.52 -10.63 -2.75
CA VAL A 163 -17.54 -9.66 -2.24
C VAL A 163 -18.00 -9.08 -0.91
N GLU A 164 -19.27 -8.67 -0.82
CA GLU A 164 -19.87 -8.17 0.42
C GLU A 164 -19.79 -9.23 1.53
N SER A 165 -20.13 -10.48 1.22
CA SER A 165 -20.04 -11.58 2.19
C SER A 165 -18.59 -11.92 2.58
N TYR A 166 -17.66 -11.87 1.63
CA TYR A 166 -16.26 -12.26 1.85
C TYR A 166 -15.51 -11.19 2.67
N LEU A 167 -15.77 -9.92 2.38
CA LEU A 167 -15.18 -8.77 3.08
C LEU A 167 -15.99 -8.34 4.31
N HIS A 168 -17.13 -8.98 4.57
CA HIS A 168 -18.04 -8.68 5.68
C HIS A 168 -18.60 -7.24 5.60
N TRP A 169 -18.86 -6.76 4.39
CA TRP A 169 -19.51 -5.48 4.16
C TRP A 169 -21.02 -5.60 4.27
N GLU A 170 -21.69 -4.48 4.54
CA GLU A 170 -23.15 -4.44 4.57
C GLU A 170 -23.73 -4.75 3.18
N TYR A 171 -24.85 -5.47 3.17
CA TYR A 171 -25.50 -5.87 1.93
C TYR A 171 -26.01 -4.66 1.15
N GLY A 172 -25.70 -4.60 -0.15
CA GLY A 172 -26.08 -3.50 -1.03
C GLY A 172 -25.15 -2.28 -0.96
N THR A 173 -23.95 -2.45 -0.42
CA THR A 173 -22.89 -1.44 -0.45
C THR A 173 -22.23 -1.34 -1.82
N ILE A 174 -22.24 -2.40 -2.62
CA ILE A 174 -21.61 -2.45 -3.95
C ILE A 174 -22.69 -2.43 -5.04
N ASP A 175 -22.51 -1.59 -6.06
CA ASP A 175 -23.42 -1.62 -7.21
C ASP A 175 -23.16 -2.88 -8.04
N ASN A 176 -24.17 -3.35 -8.78
CA ASN A 176 -24.06 -4.56 -9.61
C ASN A 176 -23.26 -4.35 -10.91
N ASP A 177 -22.29 -3.43 -10.88
CA ASP A 177 -21.39 -3.04 -11.96
C ASP A 177 -19.96 -3.48 -11.63
N LEU A 178 -19.31 -4.19 -12.56
CA LEU A 178 -17.95 -4.70 -12.34
C LEU A 178 -16.91 -3.61 -12.09
N ASP A 179 -17.05 -2.45 -12.74
CA ASP A 179 -16.08 -1.37 -12.58
C ASP A 179 -16.26 -0.70 -11.21
N ASP A 180 -17.50 -0.57 -10.71
CA ASP A 180 -17.77 -0.19 -9.32
C ASP A 180 -17.22 -1.20 -8.31
N ILE A 181 -17.44 -2.50 -8.53
CA ILE A 181 -16.88 -3.57 -7.68
C ILE A 181 -15.36 -3.41 -7.58
N PHE A 182 -14.64 -3.40 -8.71
CA PHE A 182 -13.18 -3.28 -8.74
C PHE A 182 -12.68 -1.95 -8.16
N LYS A 183 -13.45 -0.86 -8.31
CA LYS A 183 -13.12 0.43 -7.70
C LYS A 183 -13.22 0.37 -6.18
N LYS A 184 -14.28 -0.23 -5.63
CA LYS A 184 -14.47 -0.35 -4.17
C LYS A 184 -13.44 -1.29 -3.54
N ILE A 185 -13.23 -2.47 -4.12
CA ILE A 185 -12.26 -3.43 -3.59
C ILE A 185 -10.81 -3.04 -3.84
N HIS A 186 -10.54 -1.95 -4.56
CA HIS A 186 -9.17 -1.59 -4.92
C HIS A 186 -8.29 -1.46 -3.68
N HIS A 187 -8.84 -1.04 -2.54
CA HIS A 187 -8.07 -0.84 -1.31
C HIS A 187 -7.71 -2.17 -0.63
N ASN A 188 -8.37 -3.27 -1.00
CA ASN A 188 -8.24 -4.57 -0.35
C ASN A 188 -7.24 -5.50 -1.05
N TYR A 189 -6.57 -5.03 -2.12
CA TYR A 189 -5.50 -5.78 -2.77
C TYR A 189 -4.41 -4.85 -3.35
N ASP A 190 -3.23 -5.39 -3.55
CA ASP A 190 -2.16 -4.80 -4.36
C ASP A 190 -1.28 -5.88 -5.01
N PHE A 191 -0.17 -5.47 -5.63
CA PHE A 191 0.74 -6.39 -6.30
C PHE A 191 1.47 -7.32 -5.32
N ILE A 192 1.57 -6.97 -4.04
CA ILE A 192 2.21 -7.78 -3.03
C ILE A 192 1.17 -8.66 -2.30
N ASP A 193 -0.05 -8.19 -2.04
CA ASP A 193 -1.17 -8.99 -1.54
C ASP A 193 -2.35 -9.01 -2.54
N CYS A 194 -2.41 -10.09 -3.32
CA CYS A 194 -3.46 -10.36 -4.28
C CYS A 194 -4.40 -11.51 -3.86
N SER A 195 -4.42 -11.86 -2.56
CA SER A 195 -5.20 -13.01 -2.04
C SER A 195 -6.70 -12.89 -2.33
N LEU A 196 -7.26 -11.68 -2.23
CA LEU A 196 -8.64 -11.38 -2.61
C LEU A 196 -8.90 -11.71 -4.09
N ILE A 197 -8.01 -11.29 -4.99
CA ILE A 197 -8.14 -11.54 -6.42
C ILE A 197 -8.07 -13.04 -6.74
N VAL A 198 -7.18 -13.77 -6.05
CA VAL A 198 -7.10 -15.24 -6.15
C VAL A 198 -8.42 -15.88 -5.72
N ALA A 199 -8.98 -15.48 -4.57
CA ALA A 199 -10.24 -16.01 -4.07
C ALA A 199 -11.40 -15.75 -5.05
N MET A 200 -11.52 -14.52 -5.56
CA MET A 200 -12.52 -14.16 -6.57
C MET A 200 -12.39 -14.99 -7.85
N CYS A 201 -11.16 -15.19 -8.36
CA CYS A 201 -10.96 -15.96 -9.60
C CYS A 201 -11.29 -17.45 -9.41
N ASN A 202 -10.95 -18.04 -8.25
CA ASN A 202 -11.32 -19.43 -7.96
C ASN A 202 -12.85 -19.62 -7.95
N GLU A 203 -13.61 -18.64 -7.46
CA GLU A 203 -15.07 -18.73 -7.38
C GLU A 203 -15.72 -18.55 -8.76
N PHE A 204 -15.37 -17.49 -9.48
CA PHE A 204 -16.14 -17.03 -10.64
C PHE A 204 -15.53 -17.37 -12.00
N ILE A 205 -14.24 -17.71 -12.04
CA ILE A 205 -13.48 -17.95 -13.27
C ILE A 205 -12.67 -19.26 -13.15
N SER A 206 -13.25 -20.26 -12.50
CA SER A 206 -12.62 -21.58 -12.32
C SER A 206 -12.39 -22.35 -13.62
N ASP A 207 -13.00 -21.92 -14.72
CA ASP A 207 -12.82 -22.49 -16.06
C ASP A 207 -11.58 -21.97 -16.80
N GLU A 208 -11.07 -20.78 -16.47
CA GLU A 208 -9.84 -20.21 -17.05
C GLU A 208 -8.61 -20.72 -16.30
N ARG A 209 -8.28 -22.01 -16.50
CA ARG A 209 -7.22 -22.70 -15.72
C ARG A 209 -5.85 -22.06 -15.87
N ASP A 210 -5.47 -21.67 -17.09
CA ASP A 210 -4.14 -21.11 -17.36
C ASP A 210 -3.92 -19.79 -16.60
N LEU A 211 -4.93 -18.90 -16.63
CA LEU A 211 -4.90 -17.63 -15.88
C LEU A 211 -4.89 -17.87 -14.37
N LEU A 212 -5.66 -18.85 -13.89
CA LEU A 212 -5.72 -19.17 -12.47
C LEU A 212 -4.39 -19.74 -11.95
N ASP A 213 -3.74 -20.60 -12.74
CA ASP A 213 -2.43 -21.16 -12.42
C ASP A 213 -1.34 -20.07 -12.45
N GLU A 214 -1.37 -19.17 -13.42
CA GLU A 214 -0.48 -18.00 -13.49
C GLU A 214 -0.66 -17.09 -12.27
N LEU A 215 -1.90 -16.76 -11.90
CA LEU A 215 -2.21 -15.91 -10.74
C LEU A 215 -1.81 -16.57 -9.42
N LYS A 216 -1.98 -17.90 -9.28
CA LYS A 216 -1.52 -18.65 -8.10
C LYS A 216 0.00 -18.67 -8.01
N ALA A 217 0.70 -18.90 -9.12
CA ALA A 217 2.15 -18.85 -9.17
C ALA A 217 2.67 -17.44 -8.82
N TYR A 218 2.00 -16.39 -9.32
CA TYR A 218 2.28 -15.01 -8.96
C TYR A 218 2.08 -14.77 -7.45
N SER A 219 0.95 -15.19 -6.90
CA SER A 219 0.64 -15.05 -5.47
C SER A 219 1.70 -15.71 -4.58
N LEU A 220 2.21 -16.89 -4.98
CA LEU A 220 3.32 -17.56 -4.29
C LEU A 220 4.62 -16.75 -4.37
N LYS A 221 4.95 -16.16 -5.51
CA LYS A 221 6.12 -15.26 -5.64
C LYS A 221 5.97 -14.02 -4.75
N ALA A 222 4.79 -13.40 -4.72
CA ALA A 222 4.51 -12.25 -3.87
C ALA A 222 4.54 -12.61 -2.37
N ASN A 223 4.04 -13.79 -1.98
CA ASN A 223 4.18 -14.33 -0.62
C ASN A 223 5.66 -14.55 -0.25
N ALA A 224 6.44 -15.14 -1.17
CA ALA A 224 7.87 -15.35 -0.96
C ALA A 224 8.61 -14.02 -0.76
N PHE A 225 8.26 -13.00 -1.56
CA PHE A 225 8.79 -11.66 -1.39
C PHE A 225 8.50 -11.10 0.02
N ARG A 226 7.23 -11.18 0.48
CA ARG A 226 6.82 -10.76 1.84
C ARG A 226 7.57 -11.46 2.98
N SER A 227 8.07 -12.66 2.72
CA SER A 227 8.74 -13.52 3.70
C SER A 227 10.27 -13.50 3.56
N SER A 228 10.80 -12.74 2.60
CA SER A 228 12.22 -12.80 2.23
C SER A 228 13.09 -11.72 2.87
N ARG A 229 12.55 -10.50 3.10
CA ARG A 229 13.34 -9.33 3.48
C ARG A 229 12.80 -8.63 4.74
N PRO A 230 13.68 -8.13 5.63
CA PRO A 230 13.29 -7.28 6.76
C PRO A 230 12.69 -5.94 6.32
N ILE A 231 11.91 -5.33 7.21
CA ILE A 231 11.22 -4.05 6.99
C ILE A 231 12.19 -2.89 6.74
N THR A 232 13.38 -2.92 7.34
CA THR A 232 14.42 -1.89 7.17
C THR A 232 14.89 -1.71 5.73
N GLU A 233 15.08 -2.80 4.98
CA GLU A 233 15.48 -2.77 3.57
C GLU A 233 14.37 -2.24 2.65
N LEU A 234 13.12 -2.38 3.07
CA LEU A 234 11.92 -2.04 2.31
C LEU A 234 11.52 -0.56 2.46
N LYS A 235 11.85 0.05 3.62
CA LYS A 235 11.56 1.43 4.03
C LYS A 235 11.86 2.51 2.99
N GLN A 236 13.06 2.48 2.41
CA GLN A 236 13.48 3.52 1.48
C GLN A 236 12.82 3.38 0.10
N LYS A 237 12.36 2.17 -0.25
CA LYS A 237 11.90 1.83 -1.60
C LYS A 237 10.39 1.87 -1.75
N LEU A 238 9.61 1.47 -0.74
CA LEU A 238 8.15 1.70 -0.71
C LEU A 238 7.79 3.19 -0.78
N ARG A 239 8.63 4.08 -0.22
CA ARG A 239 8.47 5.54 -0.35
C ARG A 239 8.48 6.00 -1.82
N LYS A 240 9.22 5.33 -2.71
CA LYS A 240 9.24 5.65 -4.15
C LYS A 240 8.01 5.10 -4.88
N VAL A 241 7.64 3.84 -4.65
CA VAL A 241 6.51 3.17 -5.32
C VAL A 241 5.16 3.77 -4.91
N TYR A 242 4.96 4.02 -3.62
CA TYR A 242 3.67 4.47 -3.08
C TYR A 242 3.62 5.98 -2.76
N GLY A 243 4.74 6.70 -2.89
CA GLY A 243 4.82 8.16 -2.71
C GLY A 243 3.77 8.98 -3.51
N PRO A 244 3.47 8.63 -4.77
CA PRO A 244 2.48 9.35 -5.58
C PRO A 244 1.01 9.19 -5.12
N PHE A 245 0.67 8.12 -4.38
CA PHE A 245 -0.72 7.80 -4.01
C PHE A 245 -1.21 8.56 -2.75
N ARG A 246 -0.37 9.39 -2.12
CA ARG A 246 -0.66 10.03 -0.82
C ARG A 246 -1.64 11.22 -0.85
N ARG A 247 -2.09 11.70 -2.00
CA ARG A 247 -2.68 13.05 -2.10
C ARG A 247 -4.22 13.13 -2.13
N GLN A 248 -4.94 12.02 -1.89
CA GLN A 248 -6.42 12.04 -1.81
C GLN A 248 -6.99 11.43 -0.52
N LEU A 249 -6.25 11.48 0.59
CA LEU A 249 -6.65 10.86 1.86
C LEU A 249 -6.93 11.88 2.97
N GLU A 250 -6.97 13.18 2.64
CA GLU A 250 -7.08 14.32 3.57
C GLU A 250 -8.37 14.30 4.44
N ASN A 251 -9.40 13.55 4.03
CA ASN A 251 -10.67 13.44 4.76
C ASN A 251 -10.89 12.08 5.45
N MET A 252 -9.92 11.15 5.37
CA MET A 252 -10.07 9.80 5.94
C MET A 252 -9.38 9.68 7.29
N PRO A 253 -9.97 8.97 8.27
CA PRO A 253 -9.36 8.77 9.57
C PRO A 253 -8.00 8.07 9.44
N LEU A 254 -6.97 8.69 10.02
CA LEU A 254 -5.58 8.24 9.99
C LEU A 254 -5.23 7.56 11.33
N ILE A 255 -4.93 6.26 11.30
CA ILE A 255 -4.30 5.57 12.44
C ILE A 255 -2.79 5.60 12.27
N CYS A 256 -2.07 6.18 13.23
CA CYS A 256 -0.62 6.14 13.33
C CYS A 256 -0.20 5.19 14.46
N ILE A 257 0.54 4.13 14.14
CA ILE A 257 1.08 3.17 15.11
C ILE A 257 2.60 3.28 15.10
N GLU A 258 3.24 3.52 16.25
CA GLU A 258 4.69 3.53 16.36
C GLU A 258 5.18 2.21 16.96
N LEU A 259 6.00 1.48 16.19
CA LEU A 259 6.57 0.21 16.63
C LEU A 259 8.01 0.37 17.13
N GLN A 260 8.37 -0.40 18.16
CA GLN A 260 9.70 -0.45 18.74
C GLN A 260 10.77 -1.09 17.84
N ASN A 261 12.04 -0.86 18.18
CA ASN A 261 13.21 -1.29 17.41
C ASN A 261 13.23 -2.78 16.98
N PRO A 262 12.79 -3.77 17.79
CA PRO A 262 12.77 -5.16 17.35
C PRO A 262 11.91 -5.41 16.11
N TRP A 263 10.93 -4.55 15.83
CA TRP A 263 10.13 -4.62 14.60
C TRP A 263 10.92 -4.30 13.33
N ASN A 264 12.12 -3.73 13.43
CA ASN A 264 12.97 -3.47 12.27
C ASN A 264 13.45 -4.75 11.58
N ASP A 265 13.67 -5.81 12.36
CA ASP A 265 14.17 -7.10 11.87
C ASP A 265 13.03 -8.03 11.45
N VAL A 266 11.78 -7.68 11.80
CA VAL A 266 10.60 -8.41 11.38
C VAL A 266 10.42 -8.30 9.86
N LYS A 267 9.92 -9.37 9.26
CA LYS A 267 9.59 -9.42 7.82
C LYS A 267 8.25 -8.73 7.56
N ILE A 268 7.97 -8.38 6.31
CA ILE A 268 6.67 -7.77 5.92
C ILE A 268 5.48 -8.61 6.37
N ASN A 269 5.60 -9.94 6.29
CA ASN A 269 4.56 -10.85 6.75
C ASN A 269 4.21 -10.65 8.25
N GLY A 270 5.18 -10.30 9.10
CA GLY A 270 4.91 -9.98 10.50
C GLY A 270 4.08 -8.71 10.68
N LEU A 271 4.32 -7.66 9.89
CA LEU A 271 3.43 -6.48 9.87
C LEU A 271 2.03 -6.84 9.37
N TYR A 272 1.97 -7.81 8.44
CA TYR A 272 0.70 -8.29 7.92
C TYR A 272 -0.15 -8.96 8.99
N ILE A 273 0.48 -9.84 9.76
CA ILE A 273 -0.13 -10.49 10.92
C ILE A 273 -0.53 -9.45 11.97
N LEU A 274 0.32 -8.45 12.23
CA LEU A 274 0.04 -7.36 13.16
C LEU A 274 -1.23 -6.61 12.80
N ILE A 275 -1.32 -6.05 11.60
CA ILE A 275 -2.48 -5.23 11.19
C ILE A 275 -3.75 -6.07 11.18
N LYS A 276 -3.68 -7.33 10.73
CA LYS A 276 -4.81 -8.27 10.81
C LYS A 276 -5.29 -8.45 12.25
N LYS A 277 -4.36 -8.53 13.20
CA LYS A 277 -4.68 -8.72 14.60
C LYS A 277 -5.17 -7.44 15.26
N LEU A 278 -4.69 -6.28 14.87
CA LEU A 278 -5.05 -4.98 15.45
C LEU A 278 -6.38 -4.44 14.94
N LEU A 279 -6.74 -4.65 13.67
CA LEU A 279 -7.94 -4.07 13.06
C LEU A 279 -9.11 -5.07 12.96
N PRO A 280 -10.37 -4.57 12.94
CA PRO A 280 -11.54 -5.35 12.54
C PRO A 280 -11.35 -5.98 11.16
N ILE A 281 -12.00 -7.12 10.90
CA ILE A 281 -11.80 -7.88 9.66
C ILE A 281 -12.27 -7.09 8.43
N GLU A 282 -13.31 -6.27 8.63
CA GLU A 282 -13.95 -5.39 7.66
C GLU A 282 -13.01 -4.28 7.16
N LEU A 283 -11.98 -3.96 7.94
CA LEU A 283 -11.07 -2.84 7.72
C LEU A 283 -9.69 -3.26 7.22
N ARG A 284 -9.49 -4.55 6.92
CA ARG A 284 -8.22 -5.10 6.43
C ARG A 284 -8.00 -4.67 4.97
N GLN A 285 -7.42 -3.49 4.81
CA GLN A 285 -6.91 -2.99 3.54
C GLN A 285 -5.54 -3.61 3.22
N SER A 286 -5.11 -3.46 1.97
CA SER A 286 -3.80 -3.89 1.55
C SER A 286 -2.71 -3.06 2.22
N ILE A 287 -1.89 -3.75 3.00
CA ILE A 287 -1.00 -3.16 3.99
C ILE A 287 0.09 -2.29 3.35
N MET A 288 0.52 -2.59 2.13
CA MET A 288 1.57 -1.81 1.46
C MET A 288 1.09 -0.44 0.99
N LYS A 289 -0.23 -0.24 0.82
CA LYS A 289 -0.81 1.09 0.53
C LYS A 289 -0.76 2.03 1.73
N CYS A 290 -0.56 1.50 2.94
CA CYS A 290 -0.82 2.20 4.21
C CYS A 290 0.37 2.18 5.18
N ILE A 291 1.56 1.73 4.77
CA ILE A 291 2.74 1.76 5.63
C ILE A 291 3.65 2.94 5.25
N THR A 292 4.03 3.76 6.24
CA THR A 292 5.02 4.83 6.07
C THR A 292 6.06 4.79 7.17
N ILE A 293 7.21 4.21 6.88
CA ILE A 293 8.26 4.01 7.88
C ILE A 293 9.11 5.28 7.99
N GLU A 294 9.21 5.88 9.18
CA GLU A 294 9.99 7.10 9.48
C GLU A 294 11.36 6.77 10.10
N SER A 295 12.36 7.65 10.05
CA SER A 295 13.72 7.33 10.56
C SER A 295 13.68 7.07 12.06
N GLY A 296 14.16 5.89 12.51
CA GLY A 296 14.15 5.50 13.93
C GLY A 296 12.98 4.60 14.36
N SER A 297 11.82 4.64 13.69
CA SER A 297 10.63 3.85 14.07
C SER A 297 9.82 3.34 12.87
N VAL A 298 9.17 2.19 13.00
CA VAL A 298 8.20 1.72 12.00
C VAL A 298 6.87 2.38 12.33
N VAL A 299 6.47 3.38 11.54
CA VAL A 299 5.16 4.03 11.66
C VAL A 299 4.20 3.41 10.65
N ILE A 300 3.06 2.90 11.11
CA ILE A 300 1.98 2.41 10.25
C ILE A 300 0.91 3.51 10.16
N LYS A 301 0.52 3.91 8.94
CA LYS A 301 -0.44 5.00 8.66
C LYS A 301 -1.66 4.49 7.88
N LEU A 302 -2.72 4.09 8.57
CA LEU A 302 -3.92 3.50 7.95
C LEU A 302 -4.99 4.56 7.72
N HIS A 303 -5.46 4.68 6.49
CA HIS A 303 -6.66 5.46 6.17
C HIS A 303 -7.87 4.55 6.12
N ILE A 304 -8.83 4.76 7.00
CA ILE A 304 -9.95 3.83 7.16
C ILE A 304 -11.20 4.38 6.47
N LEU A 305 -11.79 3.58 5.58
CA LEU A 305 -13.03 3.89 4.87
C LEU A 305 -14.24 3.61 5.77
N ASP A 306 -15.26 4.47 5.68
CA ASP A 306 -16.60 4.27 6.26
C ASP A 306 -16.66 3.94 7.76
N PHE A 307 -15.66 4.34 8.53
CA PHE A 307 -15.60 4.18 9.98
C PHE A 307 -15.37 5.52 10.67
N THR A 308 -15.97 5.70 11.84
CA THR A 308 -15.74 6.90 12.66
C THR A 308 -14.47 6.71 13.51
N ALA A 309 -13.78 7.80 13.81
CA ALA A 309 -12.65 7.79 14.73
C ALA A 309 -13.07 7.24 16.10
N ASP A 310 -14.25 7.61 16.59
CA ASP A 310 -14.78 7.17 17.89
C ASP A 310 -14.95 5.65 17.98
N SER A 311 -15.51 5.01 16.94
CA SER A 311 -15.68 3.56 16.92
C SER A 311 -14.34 2.81 16.83
N LEU A 312 -13.33 3.38 16.17
CA LEU A 312 -11.98 2.83 16.18
C LEU A 312 -11.30 2.97 17.53
N ILE A 313 -11.48 4.10 18.21
CA ILE A 313 -10.94 4.34 19.55
C ILE A 313 -11.54 3.32 20.53
N GLU A 314 -12.86 3.10 20.47
CA GLU A 314 -13.53 2.09 21.30
C GLU A 314 -12.98 0.68 21.03
N TYR A 315 -12.87 0.29 19.76
CA TYR A 315 -12.35 -1.02 19.38
C TYR A 315 -10.89 -1.24 19.79
N THR A 316 -10.04 -0.23 19.59
CA THR A 316 -8.61 -0.29 19.94
C THR A 316 -8.37 -0.23 21.45
N GLY A 317 -9.27 0.40 22.22
CA GLY A 317 -9.27 0.38 23.68
C GLY A 317 -9.26 -1.03 24.29
N GLY A 318 -9.93 -1.99 23.64
CA GLY A 318 -9.91 -3.40 24.05
C GLY A 318 -8.58 -4.13 23.82
N LYS A 319 -7.63 -3.51 23.10
CA LYS A 319 -6.36 -4.13 22.69
C LYS A 319 -5.11 -3.43 23.24
N LEU A 320 -5.27 -2.43 24.12
CA LEU A 320 -4.13 -1.65 24.63
C LEU A 320 -3.11 -2.54 25.34
N GLN A 321 -3.56 -3.44 26.21
CA GLN A 321 -2.65 -4.36 26.91
C GLN A 321 -1.91 -5.30 25.93
N PHE A 322 -2.60 -5.77 24.89
CA PHE A 322 -1.99 -6.57 23.82
C PHE A 322 -0.90 -5.75 23.10
N MET A 323 -1.21 -4.50 22.73
CA MET A 323 -0.29 -3.57 22.05
C MET A 323 1.00 -3.34 22.84
N CYS A 324 0.89 -2.99 24.13
CA CYS A 324 2.07 -2.74 24.98
C CYS A 324 2.97 -3.98 25.07
N LEU A 325 2.38 -5.16 25.25
CA LEU A 325 3.12 -6.42 25.34
C LEU A 325 3.90 -6.77 24.07
N ILE A 326 3.48 -6.30 22.91
CA ILE A 326 4.18 -6.54 21.64
C ILE A 326 5.02 -5.34 21.17
N GLY A 327 5.26 -4.36 22.06
CA GLY A 327 6.15 -3.23 21.80
C GLY A 327 5.51 -2.11 20.99
N ILE A 328 4.21 -1.89 21.17
CA ILE A 328 3.47 -0.75 20.64
C ILE A 328 3.09 0.13 21.82
N PHE A 329 3.71 1.31 21.91
CA PHE A 329 3.53 2.25 23.02
C PHE A 329 2.89 3.57 22.59
N SER A 330 2.79 3.81 21.27
CA SER A 330 2.12 4.98 20.73
C SER A 330 1.11 4.58 19.65
N LEU A 331 -0.13 5.04 19.83
CA LEU A 331 -1.21 4.90 18.86
C LEU A 331 -1.98 6.23 18.80
N TYR A 332 -2.08 6.80 17.61
CA TYR A 332 -2.90 7.98 17.35
C TYR A 332 -3.98 7.67 16.33
N ILE A 333 -5.16 8.24 16.52
CA ILE A 333 -6.27 8.20 15.56
C ILE A 333 -6.69 9.64 15.30
N ASN A 334 -6.49 10.16 14.08
CA ASN A 334 -6.74 11.57 13.75
C ASN A 334 -6.09 12.55 14.73
N ASP A 335 -4.80 12.34 14.98
CA ASP A 335 -4.01 13.13 15.95
C ASP A 335 -4.51 13.05 17.40
N HIS A 336 -5.54 12.24 17.69
CA HIS A 336 -5.96 11.92 19.05
C HIS A 336 -5.11 10.77 19.61
N PRO A 337 -4.38 10.96 20.73
CA PRO A 337 -3.61 9.89 21.35
C PRO A 337 -4.58 8.87 21.98
N VAL A 338 -4.51 7.63 21.51
CA VAL A 338 -5.26 6.48 22.07
C VAL A 338 -4.38 5.68 23.02
N LEU A 339 -3.10 5.54 22.68
CA LEU A 339 -2.06 4.96 23.53
C LEU A 339 -0.85 5.89 23.50
N GLN A 340 -0.32 6.21 24.67
CA GLN A 340 0.91 6.99 24.84
C GLN A 340 1.58 6.57 26.15
N GLU A 341 2.47 5.58 26.05
CA GLU A 341 3.29 5.10 27.15
C GLU A 341 4.77 5.41 26.89
N ASP A 342 5.56 5.43 27.97
CA ASP A 342 7.01 5.65 27.85
C ASP A 342 7.65 4.48 27.07
N GLU A 343 8.53 4.80 26.12
CA GLU A 343 9.24 3.80 25.34
C GLU A 343 10.06 2.85 26.24
N ASN A 344 9.79 1.55 26.16
CA ASN A 344 10.63 0.55 26.81
C ASN A 344 11.87 0.25 25.95
N MET A 345 12.96 0.96 26.23
CA MET A 345 14.25 0.81 25.54
C MET A 345 14.85 -0.60 25.64
N ASN A 346 14.38 -1.43 26.57
CA ASN A 346 14.81 -2.82 26.75
C ASN A 346 13.82 -3.83 26.15
N PHE A 347 12.81 -3.38 25.43
CA PHE A 347 11.83 -4.26 24.81
C PHE A 347 12.51 -5.22 23.81
N THR A 348 12.20 -6.51 23.96
CA THR A 348 12.53 -7.57 23.00
C THR A 348 11.35 -8.52 22.91
N PHE A 349 11.20 -9.20 21.76
CA PHE A 349 10.11 -10.17 21.60
C PHE A 349 10.27 -11.37 22.53
N GLU A 350 11.51 -11.73 22.88
CA GLU A 350 11.83 -12.80 23.82
C GLU A 350 11.33 -12.47 25.23
N LEU A 351 11.59 -11.25 25.72
CA LEU A 351 11.09 -10.81 27.02
C LEU A 351 9.56 -10.72 27.01
N ALA A 352 8.97 -10.22 25.93
CA ALA A 352 7.52 -10.19 25.74
C ALA A 352 6.90 -11.59 25.78
N LEU A 353 7.54 -12.59 25.16
CA LEU A 353 7.09 -13.97 25.17
C LEU A 353 7.14 -14.54 26.59
N LEU A 354 8.24 -14.34 27.32
CA LEU A 354 8.36 -14.78 28.70
C LEU A 354 7.30 -14.15 29.60
N GLU A 355 7.02 -12.85 29.44
CA GLU A 355 5.97 -12.14 30.19
C GLU A 355 4.58 -12.67 29.86
N ALA A 356 4.27 -12.85 28.57
CA ALA A 356 2.98 -13.39 28.12
C ALA A 356 2.73 -14.80 28.64
N VAL A 357 3.74 -15.67 28.59
CA VAL A 357 3.66 -17.02 29.15
C VAL A 357 3.47 -16.98 30.65
N THR A 358 4.21 -16.12 31.34
CA THR A 358 4.10 -15.92 32.79
C THR A 358 2.68 -15.49 33.18
N ALA A 359 2.06 -14.60 32.39
CA ALA A 359 0.70 -14.12 32.61
C ALA A 359 -0.39 -15.11 32.16
N GLY A 360 -0.06 -16.20 31.47
CA GLY A 360 -1.05 -17.09 30.86
C GLY A 360 -1.79 -16.45 29.68
N ASN A 361 -1.18 -15.46 29.02
CA ASN A 361 -1.80 -14.73 27.91
C ASN A 361 -1.63 -15.48 26.58
N ASN A 362 -2.55 -16.41 26.32
CA ASN A 362 -2.57 -17.22 25.09
C ASN A 362 -2.54 -16.35 23.82
N GLU A 363 -3.26 -15.24 23.81
CA GLU A 363 -3.38 -14.37 22.63
C GLU A 363 -2.03 -13.78 22.21
N VAL A 364 -1.25 -13.27 23.17
CA VAL A 364 0.06 -12.69 22.89
C VAL A 364 1.06 -13.79 22.54
N VAL A 365 1.02 -14.95 23.21
CA VAL A 365 1.88 -16.09 22.87
C VAL A 365 1.66 -16.54 21.44
N GLU A 366 0.42 -16.80 21.04
CA GLU A 366 0.08 -17.23 19.68
C GLU A 366 0.52 -16.20 18.63
N PHE A 367 0.36 -14.91 18.94
CA PHE A 367 0.79 -13.85 18.03
C PHE A 367 2.31 -13.82 17.86
N LEU A 368 3.05 -13.85 18.97
CA LEU A 368 4.51 -13.81 18.97
C LEU A 368 5.07 -15.02 18.21
N LEU A 369 4.54 -16.23 18.43
CA LEU A 369 5.00 -17.44 17.74
C LEU A 369 4.78 -17.42 16.22
N GLN A 370 3.93 -16.53 15.70
CA GLN A 370 3.80 -16.32 14.25
C GLN A 370 4.89 -15.42 13.66
N LEU A 371 5.68 -14.75 14.50
CA LEU A 371 6.82 -13.94 14.08
C LEU A 371 8.05 -14.85 13.93
N GLU A 372 8.54 -15.00 12.70
CA GLU A 372 9.68 -15.88 12.36
C GLU A 372 11.00 -15.51 13.04
N THR A 373 11.09 -14.34 13.66
CA THR A 373 12.32 -13.78 14.23
C THR A 373 12.55 -14.13 15.69
N ILE A 374 11.55 -14.71 16.39
CA ILE A 374 11.63 -14.91 17.84
C ILE A 374 12.45 -16.14 18.20
N ASN A 375 13.37 -16.00 19.15
CA ASN A 375 14.02 -17.12 19.79
C ASN A 375 13.18 -17.70 20.94
N ILE A 376 12.43 -18.77 20.67
CA ILE A 376 11.54 -19.43 21.64
C ILE A 376 12.29 -20.09 22.82
N ASP A 377 13.58 -20.38 22.64
CA ASP A 377 14.47 -20.98 23.65
C ASP A 377 15.20 -19.94 24.50
N HIS A 378 14.89 -18.65 24.33
CA HIS A 378 15.46 -17.61 25.17
C HIS A 378 15.14 -17.86 26.66
N THR A 379 16.14 -17.67 27.50
CA THR A 379 16.02 -17.88 28.94
C THR A 379 15.99 -16.56 29.69
N ASN A 380 15.13 -16.47 30.71
CA ASN A 380 15.14 -15.37 31.66
C ASN A 380 16.41 -15.40 32.55
N GLU A 381 16.52 -14.47 33.50
CA GLU A 381 17.65 -14.38 34.45
C GLU A 381 17.81 -15.61 35.35
N GLU A 382 16.75 -16.41 35.53
CA GLU A 382 16.78 -17.68 36.27
C GLU A 382 17.21 -18.87 35.41
N GLY A 383 17.47 -18.66 34.11
CA GLY A 383 17.77 -19.72 33.15
C GLY A 383 16.54 -20.50 32.68
N LYS A 384 15.32 -20.01 32.93
CA LYS A 384 14.07 -20.66 32.52
C LYS A 384 13.63 -20.18 31.14
N THR A 385 13.28 -21.13 30.26
CA THR A 385 12.67 -20.84 28.96
C THR A 385 11.16 -20.59 29.09
N ALA A 386 10.55 -20.07 28.03
CA ALA A 386 9.09 -19.96 27.91
C ALA A 386 8.38 -21.29 28.22
N LEU A 387 8.86 -22.41 27.66
CA LEU A 387 8.26 -23.72 27.89
C LEU A 387 8.36 -24.16 29.37
N MET A 388 9.48 -23.89 30.03
CA MET A 388 9.64 -24.20 31.46
C MET A 388 8.65 -23.43 32.32
N LEU A 389 8.47 -22.13 32.04
CA LEU A 389 7.51 -21.27 32.75
C LEU A 389 6.06 -21.73 32.51
N ALA A 390 5.71 -22.09 31.28
CA ALA A 390 4.38 -22.59 30.95
C ALA A 390 4.04 -23.88 31.71
N CYS A 391 4.99 -24.82 31.77
CA CYS A 391 4.85 -26.06 32.54
C CYS A 391 4.75 -25.81 34.05
N GLU A 392 5.59 -24.93 34.60
CA GLU A 392 5.60 -24.59 36.04
C GLU A 392 4.27 -23.97 36.48
N ARG A 393 3.64 -23.17 35.60
CA ARG A 393 2.38 -22.48 35.86
C ARG A 393 1.13 -23.28 35.45
N GLY A 394 1.30 -24.43 34.80
CA GLY A 394 0.18 -25.28 34.36
C GLY A 394 -0.62 -24.69 33.20
N HIS A 395 0.00 -23.89 32.33
CA HIS A 395 -0.66 -23.31 31.15
C HIS A 395 -0.61 -24.31 29.98
N GLU A 396 -1.48 -25.33 30.02
CA GLU A 396 -1.48 -26.44 29.06
C GLU A 396 -1.59 -25.98 27.59
N ASP A 397 -2.47 -25.03 27.28
CA ASP A 397 -2.63 -24.49 25.92
C ASP A 397 -1.34 -23.84 25.41
N ILE A 398 -0.66 -23.08 26.27
CA ILE A 398 0.62 -22.43 25.96
C ILE A 398 1.72 -23.47 25.71
N VAL A 399 1.75 -24.54 26.52
CA VAL A 399 2.67 -25.66 26.32
C VAL A 399 2.48 -26.27 24.94
N HIS A 400 1.22 -26.51 24.53
CA HIS A 400 0.92 -27.03 23.20
C HIS A 400 1.33 -26.08 22.08
N SER A 401 1.07 -24.78 22.21
CA SER A 401 1.46 -23.76 21.23
C SER A 401 2.98 -23.69 21.08
N LEU A 402 3.73 -23.67 22.18
CA LEU A 402 5.20 -23.64 22.17
C LEU A 402 5.80 -24.90 21.53
N LEU A 403 5.32 -26.09 21.90
CA LEU A 403 5.78 -27.37 21.33
C LEU A 403 5.46 -27.52 19.84
N SER A 404 4.39 -26.85 19.36
CA SER A 404 4.03 -26.87 17.94
C SER A 404 4.89 -25.92 17.11
N ALA A 405 5.46 -24.89 17.75
CA ALA A 405 6.30 -23.89 17.10
C ALA A 405 7.78 -24.33 16.97
N GLY A 406 8.26 -25.28 17.78
CA GLY A 406 9.62 -25.83 17.69
C GLY A 406 9.95 -26.84 18.78
#